data_AF-A0AAW1K2E0-F1
#
_entry.id   AF-A0AAW1K2E0-F1
#
_cell.length_a   1.000
_cell.length_b   1.000
_cell.length_c   1.000
_cell.angle_alpha   90.00
_cell.angle_beta   90.00
_cell.angle_gamma   90.00
#
_symmetry.space_group_name_H-M   'P 1'
#
loop_
_entity.id
_entity.type
_entity.pdbx_description
1 polymer ?
#
loop_
_entity_poly.entity_id
_entity_poly.type
_entity_poly.pdbx_seq_one_letter_code
_entity_poly.pdbx_strand_id
1 'polypeptide(L)'
;MEESDYDEENENPDLVEEELDPENPQHAFAILERDYTKTVSEIEQNPELVQYAEEFTKIFEALYKSHEAELNLKDRCEELEAKIQEQENLLDAAKQVAKADGKIINDLKEQIQNTWKMADAAHSREQTAQEIIDNLRKNIDSLNAEIDFKNKMGQDNEELGALSKHKEGLQRERDKLVSEVAKLTEKLNNALKLVSEVAKLTEKLNNALSYQEELERRTSQADLKINEFAEQIEEQISEIDRHKRAKEKLEGEIKELQETIDKRDHEIGNLNEIITTNQRVVVKLESSLKEQKIMTDKAVRDSETINVRFAKMQDELDSVT
;
A
#
# COMPACT_ATOMS: atom_id res chain seq x y z
N MET A 1 30.58 -24.88 -61.22
CA MET A 1 31.33 -25.34 -60.04
C MET A 1 31.26 -24.21 -59.04
N GLU A 2 30.31 -24.32 -58.13
CA GLU A 2 30.28 -23.65 -56.82
C GLU A 2 29.21 -24.43 -56.03
N GLU A 3 29.71 -25.32 -55.19
CA GLU A 3 28.98 -26.05 -54.14
C GLU A 3 28.77 -25.11 -52.94
N SER A 4 27.69 -25.34 -52.19
CA SER A 4 27.51 -25.02 -50.76
C SER A 4 26.01 -25.12 -50.48
N ASP A 5 25.49 -26.33 -50.35
CA ASP A 5 25.24 -27.00 -49.06
C ASP A 5 24.07 -26.37 -48.29
N TYR A 6 22.94 -27.07 -48.45
CA TYR A 6 21.88 -27.17 -47.47
C TYR A 6 22.49 -27.74 -46.18
N ASP A 7 22.29 -27.07 -45.05
CA ASP A 7 22.34 -27.75 -43.76
C ASP A 7 21.10 -27.39 -42.94
N GLU A 8 20.45 -28.45 -42.46
CA GLU A 8 19.25 -28.48 -41.66
C GLU A 8 19.58 -28.01 -40.23
N GLU A 9 19.17 -26.80 -39.86
CA GLU A 9 19.09 -26.42 -38.45
C GLU A 9 17.80 -27.01 -37.85
N ASN A 10 17.92 -28.25 -37.39
CA ASN A 10 16.92 -28.89 -36.55
C ASN A 10 17.64 -29.64 -35.42
N GLU A 11 18.26 -28.91 -34.50
CA GLU A 11 18.67 -29.44 -33.21
C GLU A 11 18.06 -28.60 -32.07
N ASN A 12 17.03 -29.20 -31.50
CA ASN A 12 16.49 -29.08 -30.15
C ASN A 12 17.31 -28.21 -29.18
N PRO A 13 16.76 -27.12 -28.61
CA PRO A 13 17.46 -26.39 -27.56
C PRO A 13 17.45 -27.23 -26.30
N ASP A 14 18.64 -27.65 -25.89
CA ASP A 14 18.95 -28.27 -24.61
C ASP A 14 18.14 -27.63 -23.47
N LEU A 15 17.28 -28.43 -22.84
CA LEU A 15 16.86 -28.24 -21.46
C LEU A 15 18.11 -28.35 -20.61
N VAL A 16 18.74 -27.21 -20.33
CA VAL A 16 19.81 -27.12 -19.32
C VAL A 16 19.17 -27.55 -18.00
N GLU A 17 19.45 -28.79 -17.57
CA GLU A 17 19.14 -29.23 -16.21
C GLU A 17 19.86 -28.27 -15.26
N GLU A 18 19.09 -27.46 -14.53
CA GLU A 18 19.60 -26.54 -13.54
C GLU A 18 20.37 -27.34 -12.49
N GLU A 19 21.70 -27.20 -12.44
CA GLU A 19 22.54 -27.91 -11.49
C GLU A 19 22.21 -27.44 -10.06
N LEU A 20 21.35 -28.19 -9.38
CA LEU A 20 21.00 -27.95 -7.99
C LEU A 20 22.18 -28.29 -7.08
N ASP A 21 22.86 -27.26 -6.59
CA ASP A 21 23.93 -27.35 -5.59
C ASP A 21 23.44 -27.89 -4.22
N PRO A 22 23.91 -29.06 -3.75
CA PRO A 22 23.56 -29.63 -2.44
C PRO A 22 24.03 -28.81 -1.23
N GLU A 23 25.03 -27.94 -1.39
CA GLU A 23 25.52 -27.09 -0.31
C GLU A 23 24.74 -25.77 -0.19
N ASN A 24 23.92 -25.42 -1.18
CA ASN A 24 23.09 -24.22 -1.16
C ASN A 24 21.76 -24.46 -0.40
N PRO A 25 21.52 -23.77 0.73
CA PRO A 25 20.26 -23.90 1.47
C PRO A 25 19.01 -23.56 0.66
N GLN A 26 19.14 -22.71 -0.37
CA GLN A 26 18.02 -22.31 -1.25
C GLN A 26 17.64 -23.42 -2.24
N HIS A 27 18.57 -24.32 -2.57
CA HIS A 27 18.32 -25.46 -3.45
C HIS A 27 17.85 -26.70 -2.70
N ALA A 28 17.96 -26.71 -1.37
CA ALA A 28 17.66 -27.87 -0.53
C ALA A 28 16.24 -28.43 -0.76
N PHE A 29 15.23 -27.57 -0.92
CA PHE A 29 13.86 -28.01 -1.16
C PHE A 29 13.64 -28.54 -2.59
N ALA A 30 14.25 -27.89 -3.60
CA ALA A 30 14.20 -28.36 -4.98
C ALA A 30 14.91 -29.71 -5.17
N ILE A 31 16.01 -29.95 -4.45
CA ILE A 31 16.68 -31.25 -4.41
C ILE A 31 15.77 -32.30 -3.78
N LEU A 32 15.10 -31.95 -2.68
CA LEU A 32 14.15 -32.84 -2.00
C LEU A 32 12.96 -33.21 -2.90
N GLU A 33 12.44 -32.27 -3.69
CA GLU A 33 11.35 -32.51 -4.65
C GLU A 33 11.78 -33.43 -5.80
N ARG A 34 13.01 -33.25 -6.31
CA ARG A 34 13.61 -34.15 -7.30
C ARG A 34 13.77 -35.56 -6.74
N ASP A 35 14.29 -35.69 -5.52
CA ASP A 35 14.55 -36.96 -4.88
C ASP A 35 13.24 -37.67 -4.48
N TYR A 36 12.21 -36.92 -4.08
CA TYR A 36 10.84 -37.40 -3.92
C TYR A 36 10.32 -38.03 -5.22
N THR A 37 10.43 -37.32 -6.35
CA THR A 37 9.95 -37.79 -7.65
C THR A 37 10.61 -39.11 -8.06
N LYS A 38 11.93 -39.22 -7.86
CA LYS A 38 12.67 -40.47 -8.09
C LYS A 38 12.19 -41.60 -7.17
N THR A 39 12.05 -41.32 -5.88
CA THR A 39 11.63 -42.30 -4.87
C THR A 39 10.21 -42.82 -5.12
N VAL A 40 9.27 -41.95 -5.50
CA VAL A 40 7.90 -42.36 -5.85
C VAL A 40 7.91 -43.28 -7.07
N SER A 41 8.69 -42.94 -8.11
CA SER A 41 8.82 -43.77 -9.31
C SER A 41 9.36 -45.17 -8.98
N GLU A 42 10.32 -45.28 -8.07
CA GLU A 42 10.86 -46.56 -7.59
C GLU A 42 9.84 -47.36 -6.77
N ILE A 43 9.06 -46.68 -5.91
CA ILE A 43 7.98 -47.31 -5.11
C ILE A 43 6.89 -47.87 -6.02
N GLU A 44 6.48 -47.14 -7.06
CA GLU A 44 5.44 -47.55 -8.00
C GLU A 44 5.84 -48.75 -8.86
N GLN A 45 7.14 -48.87 -9.20
CA GLN A 45 7.67 -50.00 -9.96
C GLN A 45 7.82 -51.29 -9.13
N ASN A 46 7.74 -51.20 -7.80
CA ASN A 46 7.88 -52.35 -6.90
C ASN A 46 6.50 -52.84 -6.37
N PRO A 47 6.05 -54.05 -6.73
CA PRO A 47 4.75 -54.58 -6.32
C PRO A 47 4.52 -54.69 -4.81
N GLU A 48 5.59 -54.83 -4.01
CA GLU A 48 5.48 -54.93 -2.54
C GLU A 48 5.40 -53.55 -1.86
N LEU A 49 5.88 -52.50 -2.53
CA LEU A 49 5.98 -51.15 -1.98
C LEU A 49 4.88 -50.22 -2.49
N VAL A 50 4.24 -50.52 -3.63
CA VAL A 50 3.24 -49.67 -4.28
C VAL A 50 2.08 -49.24 -3.36
N GLN A 51 1.71 -50.08 -2.39
CA GLN A 51 0.69 -49.76 -1.38
C GLN A 51 1.04 -48.55 -0.49
N TYR A 52 2.32 -48.19 -0.38
CA TYR A 52 2.82 -47.07 0.40
C TYR A 52 2.99 -45.78 -0.42
N ALA A 53 2.87 -45.84 -1.76
CA ALA A 53 3.03 -44.68 -2.63
C ALA A 53 2.09 -43.54 -2.23
N GLU A 54 0.81 -43.87 -1.97
CA GLU A 54 -0.21 -42.88 -1.59
C GLU A 54 0.11 -42.21 -0.24
N GLU A 55 0.58 -42.98 0.76
CA GLU A 55 0.98 -42.42 2.06
C GLU A 55 2.23 -41.53 1.93
N PHE A 56 3.20 -41.93 1.10
CA PHE A 56 4.41 -41.16 0.85
C PHE A 56 4.09 -39.83 0.13
N THR A 57 3.21 -39.85 -0.86
CA THR A 57 2.70 -38.63 -1.53
C THR A 57 1.97 -37.72 -0.56
N LYS A 58 1.10 -38.25 0.32
CA LYS A 58 0.39 -37.43 1.33
C LYS A 58 1.37 -36.72 2.28
N ILE A 59 2.44 -37.41 2.69
CA ILE A 59 3.47 -36.81 3.55
C ILE A 59 4.22 -35.71 2.80
N PHE A 60 4.60 -35.94 1.54
CA PHE A 60 5.29 -34.93 0.73
C PHE A 60 4.40 -33.71 0.46
N GLU A 61 3.12 -33.90 0.13
CA GLU A 61 2.17 -32.79 -0.03
C GLU A 61 2.03 -31.95 1.24
N ALA A 62 1.99 -32.60 2.41
CA ALA A 62 1.93 -31.90 3.69
C ALA A 62 3.21 -31.10 3.95
N LEU A 63 4.38 -31.66 3.62
CA LEU A 63 5.67 -30.98 3.71
C LEU A 63 5.73 -29.79 2.74
N TYR A 64 5.28 -29.97 1.51
CA TYR A 64 5.22 -28.92 0.48
C TYR A 64 4.37 -27.75 0.93
N LYS A 65 3.13 -28.01 1.38
CA LYS A 65 2.25 -26.99 1.95
C LYS A 65 2.88 -26.27 3.15
N SER A 66 3.60 -27.00 4.00
CA SER A 66 4.32 -26.40 5.14
C SER A 66 5.46 -25.50 4.69
N HIS A 67 6.23 -25.89 3.68
CA HIS A 67 7.33 -25.09 3.15
C HIS A 67 6.85 -23.83 2.44
N GLU A 68 5.78 -23.93 1.64
CA GLU A 68 5.14 -22.78 1.02
C GLU A 68 4.61 -21.80 2.09
N ALA A 69 3.99 -22.31 3.15
CA ALA A 69 3.56 -21.48 4.28
C ALA A 69 4.74 -20.80 5.00
N GLU A 70 5.87 -21.50 5.15
CA GLU A 70 7.10 -20.95 5.75
C GLU A 70 7.69 -19.82 4.90
N LEU A 71 7.78 -20.00 3.58
CA LEU A 71 8.23 -18.96 2.65
C LEU A 71 7.35 -17.72 2.73
N ASN A 72 6.02 -17.90 2.65
CA ASN A 72 5.06 -16.80 2.78
C ASN A 72 5.19 -16.08 4.14
N LEU A 73 5.42 -16.83 5.22
CA LEU A 73 5.62 -16.24 6.54
C LEU A 73 6.91 -15.43 6.61
N LYS A 74 7.99 -15.93 6.00
CA LYS A 74 9.28 -15.24 5.93
C LYS A 74 9.18 -13.94 5.16
N ASP A 75 8.57 -13.96 3.96
CA ASP A 75 8.34 -12.76 3.15
C ASP A 75 7.50 -11.74 3.94
N ARG A 76 6.49 -12.22 4.67
CA ARG A 76 5.66 -11.36 5.52
C ARG A 76 6.43 -10.77 6.68
N CYS A 77 7.35 -11.52 7.29
CA CYS A 77 8.24 -11.01 8.33
C CYS A 77 9.17 -9.93 7.79
N GLU A 78 9.80 -10.15 6.63
CA GLU A 78 10.66 -9.16 5.98
C GLU A 78 9.89 -7.86 5.64
N GLU A 79 8.66 -7.99 5.14
CA GLU A 79 7.77 -6.85 4.87
C GLU A 79 7.40 -6.07 6.16
N LEU A 80 7.10 -6.80 7.24
CA LEU A 80 6.77 -6.18 8.53
C LEU A 80 7.99 -5.49 9.16
N GLU A 81 9.18 -6.09 9.07
CA GLU A 81 10.43 -5.49 9.53
C GLU A 81 10.72 -4.19 8.78
N ALA A 82 10.57 -4.17 7.45
CA ALA A 82 10.72 -2.96 6.64
C ALA A 82 9.74 -1.86 7.08
N LYS A 83 8.47 -2.20 7.33
CA LYS A 83 7.46 -1.25 7.81
C LYS A 83 7.76 -0.72 9.21
N ILE A 84 8.24 -1.56 10.12
CA ILE A 84 8.65 -1.14 11.46
C ILE A 84 9.80 -0.14 11.34
N GLN A 85 10.82 -0.44 10.53
CA GLN A 85 11.95 0.45 10.34
C GLN A 85 11.55 1.81 9.75
N GLU A 86 10.62 1.83 8.80
CA GLU A 86 10.06 3.05 8.24
C GLU A 86 9.31 3.87 9.30
N GLN A 87 8.47 3.22 10.11
CA GLN A 87 7.73 3.88 11.19
C GLN A 87 8.64 4.43 12.28
N GLU A 88 9.73 3.75 12.62
CA GLU A 88 10.75 4.24 13.54
C GLU A 88 11.41 5.52 13.01
N ASN A 89 11.76 5.55 11.72
CA ASN A 89 12.33 6.74 11.08
C ASN A 89 11.35 7.93 11.11
N LEU A 90 10.08 7.69 10.82
CA LEU A 90 9.00 8.68 10.92
C LEU A 90 8.84 9.21 12.35
N LEU A 91 8.85 8.31 13.33
CA LEU A 91 8.71 8.67 14.74
C LEU A 91 9.89 9.54 15.21
N ASP A 92 11.10 9.22 14.80
CA ASP A 92 12.29 9.99 15.16
C ASP A 92 12.30 11.37 14.50
N ALA A 93 11.86 11.49 13.24
CA ALA A 93 11.64 12.78 12.60
C ALA A 93 10.61 13.63 13.36
N ALA A 94 9.49 13.03 13.76
CA ALA A 94 8.45 13.71 14.55
C ALA A 94 8.97 14.18 15.92
N LYS A 95 9.80 13.37 16.60
CA LYS A 95 10.44 13.77 17.87
C LYS A 95 11.38 14.98 17.68
N GLN A 96 12.15 15.02 16.59
CA GLN A 96 13.04 16.15 16.32
C GLN A 96 12.27 17.44 16.07
N VAL A 97 11.17 17.37 15.31
CA VAL A 97 10.26 18.51 15.09
C VAL A 97 9.68 18.99 16.42
N ALA A 98 9.13 18.08 17.24
CA ALA A 98 8.58 18.44 18.54
C ALA A 98 9.60 19.11 19.48
N LYS A 99 10.87 18.67 19.42
CA LYS A 99 11.98 19.29 20.17
C LYS A 99 12.29 20.70 19.66
N ALA A 100 12.30 20.91 18.34
CA ALA A 100 12.49 22.22 17.73
C ALA A 100 11.35 23.18 18.10
N ASP A 101 10.10 22.72 18.00
CA ASP A 101 8.91 23.47 18.39
C ASP A 101 8.96 23.85 19.88
N GLY A 102 9.36 22.93 20.74
CA GLY A 102 9.54 23.20 22.17
C GLY A 102 10.53 24.34 22.44
N LYS A 103 11.61 24.43 21.65
CA LYS A 103 12.56 25.54 21.74
C LYS A 103 11.92 26.87 21.30
N ILE A 104 11.24 26.89 20.15
CA ILE A 104 10.56 28.08 19.63
C ILE A 104 9.51 28.59 20.63
N ILE A 105 8.72 27.68 21.21
CA ILE A 105 7.72 28.01 22.23
C ILE A 105 8.37 28.67 23.45
N ASN A 106 9.52 28.17 23.90
CA ASN A 106 10.23 28.77 25.03
C ASN A 106 10.76 30.17 24.70
N ASP A 107 11.37 30.34 23.52
CA ASP A 107 11.87 31.64 23.04
C ASP A 107 10.72 32.67 22.95
N LEU A 108 9.57 32.26 22.41
CA LEU A 108 8.37 33.11 22.34
C LEU A 108 7.82 33.47 23.72
N LYS A 109 7.79 32.51 24.67
CA LYS A 109 7.38 32.79 26.05
C LYS A 109 8.28 33.83 26.71
N GLU A 110 9.60 33.75 26.51
CA GLU A 110 10.53 34.73 27.03
C GLU A 110 10.31 36.12 26.41
N GLN A 111 10.10 36.19 25.09
CA GLN A 111 9.77 37.44 24.41
C GLN A 111 8.48 38.07 24.93
N ILE A 112 7.43 37.27 25.17
CA ILE A 112 6.17 37.75 25.75
C ILE A 112 6.41 38.32 27.15
N GLN A 113 7.17 37.63 28.01
CA GLN A 113 7.49 38.13 29.34
C GLN A 113 8.27 39.45 29.30
N ASN A 114 9.24 39.56 28.39
CA ASN A 114 10.01 40.79 28.21
C ASN A 114 9.14 41.94 27.70
N THR A 115 8.27 41.68 26.72
CA THR A 115 7.33 42.67 26.18
C THR A 115 6.35 43.14 27.25
N TRP A 116 5.88 42.23 28.10
CA TRP A 116 4.99 42.56 29.21
C TRP A 116 5.68 43.48 30.24
N LYS A 117 6.92 43.17 30.62
CA LYS A 117 7.74 44.05 31.48
C LYS A 117 7.97 45.43 30.86
N MET A 118 8.20 45.49 29.55
CA MET A 118 8.37 46.77 28.86
C MET A 118 7.07 47.58 28.85
N ALA A 119 5.93 46.93 28.67
CA ALA A 119 4.62 47.57 28.74
C ALA A 119 4.35 48.14 30.14
N ASP A 120 4.61 47.36 31.20
CA ASP A 120 4.46 47.82 32.59
C ASP A 120 5.38 49.02 32.89
N ALA A 121 6.63 48.98 32.42
CA ALA A 121 7.57 50.08 32.58
C ALA A 121 7.13 51.34 31.81
N ALA A 122 6.59 51.18 30.60
CA ALA A 122 6.03 52.29 29.82
C ALA A 122 4.81 52.90 30.52
N HIS A 123 3.92 52.07 31.05
CA HIS A 123 2.74 52.52 31.79
C HIS A 123 3.10 53.27 33.07
N SER A 124 4.08 52.78 33.84
CA SER A 124 4.57 53.49 35.02
C SER A 124 5.18 54.86 34.67
N ARG A 125 5.94 54.96 33.57
CA ARG A 125 6.46 56.26 33.10
C ARG A 125 5.35 57.22 32.67
N GLU A 126 4.32 56.71 31.99
CA GLU A 126 3.15 57.49 31.60
C GLU A 126 2.42 58.06 32.82
N GLN A 127 2.22 57.25 33.86
CA GLN A 127 1.61 57.70 35.11
C GLN A 127 2.41 58.82 35.78
N THR A 128 3.73 58.68 35.89
CA THR A 128 4.59 59.74 36.43
C THR A 128 4.53 61.01 35.58
N ALA A 129 4.55 60.88 34.25
CA ALA A 129 4.42 62.03 33.36
C ALA A 129 3.07 62.74 33.54
N GLN A 130 1.98 61.98 33.74
CA GLN A 130 0.66 62.53 33.99
C GLN A 130 0.59 63.30 35.32
N GLU A 131 1.20 62.77 36.39
CA GLU A 131 1.30 63.48 37.68
C GLU A 131 2.09 64.79 37.56
N ILE A 132 3.18 64.80 36.79
CA ILE A 132 3.96 66.01 36.50
C ILE A 132 3.11 67.04 35.74
N ILE A 133 2.37 66.60 34.71
CA ILE A 133 1.47 67.47 33.94
C ILE A 133 0.41 68.10 34.85
N ASP A 134 -0.20 67.30 35.73
CA ASP A 134 -1.24 67.79 36.64
C ASP A 134 -0.69 68.79 37.67
N ASN A 135 0.54 68.59 38.15
CA ASN A 135 1.22 69.56 39.00
C ASN A 135 1.56 70.87 38.27
N LEU A 136 2.04 70.78 37.02
CA LEU A 136 2.30 71.97 36.21
C LEU A 136 1.02 72.76 35.92
N ARG A 137 -0.11 72.09 35.65
CA ARG A 137 -1.42 72.73 35.48
C ARG A 137 -1.82 73.53 36.73
N LYS A 138 -1.69 72.95 37.92
CA LYS A 138 -1.97 73.65 39.19
C LYS A 138 -1.07 74.88 39.40
N ASN A 139 0.21 74.79 39.02
CA ASN A 139 1.14 75.92 39.12
C ASN A 139 0.76 77.04 38.14
N ILE A 140 0.37 76.70 36.91
CA ILE A 140 -0.12 77.66 35.91
C ILE A 140 -1.36 78.39 36.46
N ASP A 141 -2.33 77.66 37.01
CA ASP A 141 -3.53 78.26 37.60
C ASP A 141 -3.20 79.22 38.75
N SER A 142 -2.23 78.87 39.60
CA SER A 142 -1.79 79.72 40.71
C SER A 142 -1.09 80.99 40.23
N LEU A 143 -0.22 80.89 39.23
CA LEU A 143 0.46 82.04 38.63
C LEU A 143 -0.53 82.96 37.89
N ASN A 144 -1.52 82.39 37.20
CA ASN A 144 -2.59 83.17 36.57
C ASN A 144 -3.39 83.96 37.61
N ALA A 145 -3.69 83.36 38.77
CA ALA A 145 -4.34 84.07 39.88
C ALA A 145 -3.47 85.21 40.44
N GLU A 146 -2.15 85.04 40.50
CA GLU A 146 -1.21 86.10 40.93
C GLU A 146 -1.11 87.23 39.89
N ILE A 147 -1.12 86.90 38.61
CA ILE A 147 -1.17 87.87 37.51
C ILE A 147 -2.46 88.69 37.60
N ASP A 148 -3.61 88.05 37.81
CA ASP A 148 -4.89 88.73 37.98
C ASP A 148 -4.91 89.63 39.23
N PHE A 149 -4.24 89.20 40.31
CA PHE A 149 -4.05 90.02 41.51
C PHE A 149 -3.15 91.23 41.26
N LYS A 150 -2.05 91.07 40.51
CA LYS A 150 -1.13 92.17 40.13
C LYS A 150 -1.77 93.14 39.14
N ASN A 151 -2.56 92.64 38.19
CA ASN A 151 -3.32 93.46 37.25
C ASN A 151 -4.39 94.32 37.96
N LYS A 152 -4.93 93.85 39.10
CA LYS A 152 -5.82 94.66 39.95
C LYS A 152 -5.10 95.76 40.74
N MET A 153 -3.78 95.68 40.89
CA MET A 153 -2.96 96.65 41.65
C MET A 153 -2.25 97.70 40.77
N GLY A 154 -2.21 97.51 39.45
CA GLY A 154 -1.56 98.43 38.52
C GLY A 154 -2.56 99.08 37.56
N GLN A 155 -3.23 100.14 38.00
CA GLN A 155 -3.93 101.05 37.10
C GLN A 155 -3.56 102.50 37.44
N ASP A 156 -2.71 103.07 36.60
CA ASP A 156 -2.73 104.49 36.23
C ASP A 156 -1.83 104.69 35.00
N ASN A 157 -2.44 104.84 33.81
CA ASN A 157 -1.95 105.77 32.78
C ASN A 157 -2.98 105.93 31.65
N GLU A 158 -3.38 107.16 31.34
CA GLU A 158 -4.46 107.51 30.40
C GLU A 158 -4.05 107.54 28.91
N GLU A 159 -2.81 107.18 28.56
CA GLU A 159 -2.39 106.93 27.18
C GLU A 159 -2.82 105.52 26.67
N LEU A 160 -3.55 104.76 27.50
CA LEU A 160 -3.99 103.39 27.26
C LEU A 160 -5.17 103.26 26.29
N GLY A 161 -6.01 104.27 26.06
CA GLY A 161 -7.33 104.05 25.44
C GLY A 161 -7.33 103.57 23.98
N ALA A 162 -6.45 104.11 23.14
CA ALA A 162 -6.33 103.71 21.73
C ALA A 162 -5.51 102.42 21.55
N LEU A 163 -4.41 102.31 22.29
CA LEU A 163 -3.59 101.10 22.39
C LEU A 163 -4.38 99.92 22.99
N SER A 164 -5.29 100.17 23.95
CA SER A 164 -6.16 99.15 24.56
C SER A 164 -7.18 98.63 23.57
N LYS A 165 -7.78 99.48 22.73
CA LYS A 165 -8.69 99.00 21.67
C LYS A 165 -7.96 98.18 20.61
N HIS A 166 -6.76 98.59 20.20
CA HIS A 166 -5.94 97.78 19.28
C HIS A 166 -5.50 96.46 19.91
N LYS A 167 -5.08 96.49 21.19
CA LYS A 167 -4.75 95.32 22.00
C LYS A 167 -5.95 94.37 22.17
N GLU A 168 -7.15 94.88 22.43
CA GLU A 168 -8.38 94.09 22.50
C GLU A 168 -8.74 93.46 21.15
N GLY A 169 -8.56 94.20 20.05
CA GLY A 169 -8.72 93.67 18.69
C GLY A 169 -7.75 92.51 18.41
N LEU A 170 -6.47 92.72 18.67
CA LEU A 170 -5.43 91.69 18.57
C LEU A 170 -5.68 90.51 19.51
N GLN A 171 -6.24 90.74 20.70
CA GLN A 171 -6.57 89.69 21.65
C GLN A 171 -7.73 88.82 21.14
N ARG A 172 -8.78 89.43 20.57
CA ARG A 172 -9.87 88.68 19.92
C ARG A 172 -9.39 87.89 18.71
N GLU A 173 -8.48 88.45 17.93
CA GLU A 173 -7.89 87.76 16.79
C GLU A 173 -7.01 86.59 17.24
N ARG A 174 -6.18 86.78 18.28
CA ARG A 174 -5.44 85.71 18.94
C ARG A 174 -6.36 84.60 19.44
N ASP A 175 -7.47 84.93 20.11
CA ASP A 175 -8.40 83.93 20.64
C ASP A 175 -9.11 83.16 19.51
N LYS A 176 -9.43 83.82 18.39
CA LYS A 176 -9.93 83.14 17.18
C LYS A 176 -8.90 82.18 16.59
N LEU A 177 -7.65 82.63 16.42
CA LEU A 177 -6.56 81.80 15.91
C LEU A 177 -6.28 80.61 16.83
N VAL A 178 -6.30 80.81 18.16
CA VAL A 178 -6.17 79.72 19.14
C VAL A 178 -7.30 78.71 19.02
N SER A 179 -8.56 79.17 18.85
CA SER A 179 -9.70 78.27 18.62
C SER A 179 -9.58 77.48 17.32
N GLU A 180 -9.08 78.10 16.25
CA GLU A 180 -8.86 77.43 14.97
C GLU A 180 -7.73 76.41 15.05
N VAL A 181 -6.61 76.75 15.72
CA VAL A 181 -5.52 75.81 16.02
C VAL A 181 -6.05 74.62 16.81
N ALA A 182 -6.86 74.84 17.85
CA ALA A 182 -7.43 73.74 18.65
C ALA A 182 -8.28 72.78 17.79
N LYS A 183 -9.13 73.33 16.89
CA LYS A 183 -9.93 72.52 15.94
C LYS A 183 -9.06 71.74 14.96
N LEU A 184 -7.99 72.35 14.45
CA LEU A 184 -7.04 71.69 13.55
C LEU A 184 -6.26 70.58 14.27
N THR A 185 -5.84 70.82 15.52
CA THR A 185 -5.20 69.80 16.36
C THR A 185 -6.14 68.61 16.62
N GLU A 186 -7.42 68.86 16.90
CA GLU A 186 -8.41 67.79 17.07
C GLU A 186 -8.59 66.97 15.77
N LYS A 187 -8.73 67.65 14.62
CA LYS A 187 -8.80 66.98 13.31
C LYS A 187 -7.56 66.13 13.02
N LEU A 188 -6.37 66.64 13.32
CA LEU A 188 -5.11 65.91 13.16
C LEU A 188 -5.06 64.67 14.03
N ASN A 189 -5.46 64.76 15.30
CA ASN A 189 -5.52 63.63 16.21
C ASN A 189 -6.51 62.55 15.73
N ASN A 190 -7.65 62.95 15.18
CA ASN A 190 -8.61 62.01 14.58
C ASN A 190 -8.05 61.34 13.31
N ALA A 191 -7.35 62.09 12.46
CA ALA A 191 -6.67 61.53 11.30
C ALA A 191 -5.58 60.52 11.70
N LEU A 192 -4.80 60.79 12.74
CA LEU A 192 -3.79 59.86 13.26
C LEU A 192 -4.41 58.55 13.79
N LYS A 193 -5.57 58.63 14.47
CA LYS A 193 -6.32 57.43 14.90
C LYS A 193 -6.77 56.59 13.71
N LEU A 194 -7.33 57.24 12.68
CA LEU A 194 -7.75 56.57 11.44
C LEU A 194 -6.56 55.87 10.76
N VAL A 195 -5.39 56.52 10.68
CA VAL A 195 -4.18 55.91 10.11
C VAL A 195 -3.76 54.66 10.90
N SER A 196 -3.82 54.70 12.24
CA SER A 196 -3.52 53.52 13.08
C SER A 196 -4.51 52.37 12.85
N GLU A 197 -5.80 52.68 12.68
CA GLU A 197 -6.83 51.68 12.39
C GLU A 197 -6.65 51.05 11.00
N VAL A 198 -6.35 51.88 9.99
CA VAL A 198 -6.02 51.41 8.64
C VAL A 198 -4.82 50.46 8.68
N ALA A 199 -3.75 50.79 9.41
CA ALA A 199 -2.59 49.91 9.54
C ALA A 199 -2.95 48.53 10.12
N LYS A 200 -3.80 48.49 11.18
CA LYS A 200 -4.28 47.24 11.77
C LYS A 200 -5.15 46.43 10.81
N LEU A 201 -5.98 47.09 10.01
CA LEU A 201 -6.82 46.42 9.01
C LEU A 201 -5.97 45.87 7.86
N THR A 202 -4.94 46.60 7.43
CA THR A 202 -3.99 46.12 6.42
C THR A 202 -3.24 44.88 6.90
N GLU A 203 -2.79 44.85 8.15
CA GLU A 203 -2.15 43.66 8.74
C GLU A 203 -3.09 42.45 8.75
N LYS A 204 -4.34 42.64 9.20
CA LYS A 204 -5.36 41.58 9.18
C LYS A 204 -5.65 41.08 7.77
N LEU A 205 -5.71 41.98 6.79
CA LEU A 205 -5.93 41.62 5.39
C LEU A 205 -4.77 40.77 4.85
N ASN A 206 -3.52 41.16 5.13
CA ASN A 206 -2.35 40.39 4.71
C ASN A 206 -2.33 38.99 5.33
N ASN A 207 -2.68 38.86 6.61
CA ASN A 207 -2.78 37.55 7.26
C ASN A 207 -3.89 36.67 6.64
N ALA A 208 -5.04 37.28 6.30
CA ALA A 208 -6.12 36.56 5.64
C ALA A 208 -5.73 36.10 4.22
N LEU A 209 -5.02 36.93 3.46
CA LEU A 209 -4.50 36.57 2.13
C LEU A 209 -3.49 35.43 2.21
N SER A 210 -2.54 35.48 3.14
CA SER A 210 -1.57 34.39 3.34
C SER A 210 -2.26 33.07 3.72
N TYR A 211 -3.28 33.13 4.58
CA TYR A 211 -4.07 31.95 4.93
C TYR A 211 -4.86 31.40 3.73
N GLN A 212 -5.40 32.28 2.88
CA GLN A 212 -6.07 31.87 1.65
C GLN A 212 -5.11 31.15 0.69
N GLU A 213 -3.90 31.67 0.48
CA GLU A 213 -2.88 31.02 -0.36
C GLU A 213 -2.49 29.64 0.17
N GLU A 214 -2.38 29.47 1.49
CA GLU A 214 -2.14 28.15 2.10
C GLU A 214 -3.29 27.17 1.85
N LEU A 215 -4.54 27.62 1.95
CA LEU A 215 -5.72 26.80 1.66
C LEU A 215 -5.80 26.42 0.19
N GLU A 216 -5.52 27.34 -0.73
CA GLU A 216 -5.46 27.06 -2.16
C GLU A 216 -4.37 26.02 -2.45
N ARG A 217 -3.18 26.17 -1.88
CA ARG A 217 -2.10 25.19 -2.02
C ARG A 217 -2.48 23.81 -1.50
N ARG A 218 -3.14 23.73 -0.34
CA ARG A 218 -3.64 22.45 0.22
C ARG A 218 -4.71 21.83 -0.66
N THR A 219 -5.59 22.64 -1.23
CA THR A 219 -6.64 22.18 -2.14
C THR A 219 -6.02 21.59 -3.42
N SER A 220 -5.09 22.30 -4.06
CA SER A 220 -4.38 21.77 -5.24
C SER A 220 -3.62 20.47 -4.95
N GLN A 221 -3.01 20.34 -3.76
CA GLN A 221 -2.36 19.09 -3.35
C GLN A 221 -3.36 17.95 -3.14
N ALA A 222 -4.54 18.24 -2.61
CA ALA A 222 -5.60 17.25 -2.47
C ALA A 222 -6.13 16.80 -3.83
N ASP A 223 -6.31 17.72 -4.77
CA ASP A 223 -6.76 17.42 -6.14
C ASP A 223 -5.75 16.53 -6.88
N LEU A 224 -4.45 16.79 -6.73
CA LEU A 224 -3.41 15.92 -7.30
C LEU A 224 -3.50 14.49 -6.75
N LYS A 225 -3.67 14.33 -5.44
CA LYS A 225 -3.82 13.00 -4.81
C LYS A 225 -5.10 12.29 -5.26
N ILE A 226 -6.19 13.03 -5.44
CA ILE A 226 -7.45 12.47 -5.96
C ILE A 226 -7.23 11.92 -7.36
N ASN A 227 -6.51 12.63 -8.22
CA ASN A 227 -6.20 12.16 -9.57
C ASN A 227 -5.27 10.94 -9.55
N GLU A 228 -4.23 10.93 -8.72
CA GLU A 228 -3.34 9.77 -8.54
C GLU A 228 -4.13 8.52 -8.09
N PHE A 229 -5.04 8.67 -7.12
CA PHE A 229 -5.88 7.55 -6.69
C PHE A 229 -6.89 7.12 -7.76
N ALA A 230 -7.41 8.05 -8.57
CA ALA A 230 -8.29 7.70 -9.68
C ALA A 230 -7.57 6.86 -10.74
N GLU A 231 -6.33 7.24 -11.11
CA GLU A 231 -5.48 6.47 -12.04
C GLU A 231 -5.19 5.07 -11.51
N GLN A 232 -4.82 4.94 -10.23
CA GLN A 232 -4.59 3.63 -9.59
C GLN A 232 -5.85 2.74 -9.60
N ILE A 233 -7.03 3.33 -9.37
CA ILE A 233 -8.29 2.59 -9.43
C ILE A 233 -8.57 2.09 -10.86
N GLU A 234 -8.34 2.90 -11.88
CA GLU A 234 -8.52 2.49 -13.29
C GLU A 234 -7.56 1.37 -13.69
N GLU A 235 -6.31 1.42 -13.22
CA GLU A 235 -5.33 0.35 -13.42
C GLU A 235 -5.79 -0.95 -12.76
N GLN A 236 -6.22 -0.90 -11.49
CA GLN A 236 -6.74 -2.08 -10.79
C GLN A 236 -7.99 -2.66 -11.44
N ILE A 237 -8.90 -1.83 -11.94
CA ILE A 237 -10.07 -2.30 -12.70
C ILE A 237 -9.62 -3.06 -13.95
N SER A 238 -8.63 -2.53 -14.67
CA SER A 238 -8.09 -3.17 -15.87
C SER A 238 -7.40 -4.51 -15.57
N GLU A 239 -6.69 -4.61 -14.45
CA GLU A 239 -6.09 -5.87 -13.98
C GLU A 239 -7.15 -6.90 -13.58
N ILE A 240 -8.18 -6.49 -12.82
CA ILE A 240 -9.31 -7.35 -12.44
C ILE A 240 -9.98 -7.92 -13.70
N ASP A 241 -10.21 -7.10 -14.72
CA ASP A 241 -10.80 -7.56 -15.98
C ASP A 241 -9.90 -8.57 -16.73
N ARG A 242 -8.58 -8.38 -16.71
CA ARG A 242 -7.63 -9.35 -17.28
C ARG A 242 -7.68 -10.68 -16.53
N HIS A 243 -7.61 -10.64 -15.20
CA HIS A 243 -7.70 -11.84 -14.36
C HIS A 243 -9.03 -12.56 -14.53
N LYS A 244 -10.14 -11.83 -14.65
CA LYS A 244 -11.46 -12.40 -14.90
C LYS A 244 -11.51 -13.15 -16.22
N ARG A 245 -11.00 -12.57 -17.31
CA ARG A 245 -10.93 -13.26 -18.62
C ARG A 245 -10.03 -14.49 -18.59
N ALA A 246 -8.88 -14.42 -17.90
CA ALA A 246 -7.99 -15.57 -17.74
C ALA A 246 -8.67 -16.70 -16.96
N LYS A 247 -9.38 -16.36 -15.88
CA LYS A 247 -10.18 -17.31 -15.10
C LYS A 247 -11.26 -17.98 -15.96
N GLU A 248 -12.04 -17.21 -16.71
CA GLU A 248 -13.09 -17.75 -17.59
C GLU A 248 -12.51 -18.72 -18.64
N LYS A 249 -11.32 -18.44 -19.18
CA LYS A 249 -10.61 -19.34 -20.11
C LYS A 249 -10.20 -20.65 -19.44
N LEU A 250 -9.59 -20.59 -18.26
CA LEU A 250 -9.17 -21.76 -17.50
C LEU A 250 -10.37 -22.61 -17.05
N GLU A 251 -11.47 -21.98 -16.64
CA GLU A 251 -12.72 -22.67 -16.30
C GLU A 251 -13.30 -23.42 -17.52
N GLY A 252 -13.16 -22.85 -18.72
CA GLY A 252 -13.50 -23.51 -19.98
C GLY A 252 -12.62 -24.74 -20.24
N GLU A 253 -11.31 -24.59 -20.14
CA GLU A 253 -10.34 -25.69 -20.35
C GLU A 253 -10.55 -26.83 -19.35
N ILE A 254 -10.80 -26.52 -18.07
CA ILE A 254 -11.12 -27.52 -17.04
C ILE A 254 -12.38 -28.32 -17.43
N LYS A 255 -13.42 -27.65 -17.93
CA LYS A 255 -14.65 -28.31 -18.35
C LYS A 255 -14.42 -29.23 -19.56
N GLU A 256 -13.65 -28.79 -20.55
CA GLU A 256 -13.31 -29.61 -21.72
C GLU A 256 -12.47 -30.85 -21.35
N LEU A 257 -11.51 -30.68 -20.43
CA LEU A 257 -10.73 -31.78 -19.88
C LEU A 257 -11.60 -32.77 -19.11
N GLN A 258 -12.54 -32.28 -18.29
CA GLN A 258 -13.50 -33.11 -17.56
C GLN A 258 -14.36 -33.96 -18.52
N GLU A 259 -14.90 -33.34 -19.58
CA GLU A 259 -15.68 -34.05 -20.60
C GLU A 259 -14.83 -35.09 -21.36
N THR A 260 -13.52 -34.84 -21.49
CA THR A 260 -12.59 -35.79 -22.11
C THR A 260 -12.31 -36.97 -21.18
N ILE A 261 -12.08 -36.72 -19.89
CA ILE A 261 -11.90 -37.76 -18.86
C ILE A 261 -13.15 -38.65 -18.82
N ASP A 262 -14.35 -38.07 -18.75
CA ASP A 262 -15.59 -38.83 -18.72
C ASP A 262 -15.72 -39.76 -19.94
N LYS A 263 -15.37 -39.28 -21.15
CA LYS A 263 -15.36 -40.12 -22.37
C LYS A 263 -14.37 -41.28 -22.26
N ARG A 264 -13.16 -41.02 -21.75
CA ARG A 264 -12.14 -42.07 -21.57
C ARG A 264 -12.55 -43.09 -20.53
N ASP A 265 -13.18 -42.68 -19.44
CA ASP A 265 -13.69 -43.59 -18.42
C ASP A 265 -14.80 -44.50 -18.99
N HIS A 266 -15.70 -43.98 -19.82
CA HIS A 266 -16.69 -44.79 -20.52
C HIS A 266 -16.04 -45.79 -21.49
N GLU A 267 -15.02 -45.37 -22.24
CA GLU A 267 -14.26 -46.26 -23.14
C GLU A 267 -13.55 -47.38 -22.36
N ILE A 268 -12.90 -47.05 -21.23
CA ILE A 268 -12.25 -48.00 -20.33
C ILE A 268 -13.28 -49.00 -19.79
N GLY A 269 -14.45 -48.54 -19.36
CA GLY A 269 -15.56 -49.40 -18.93
C GLY A 269 -15.98 -50.41 -20.01
N ASN A 270 -16.21 -49.94 -21.23
CA ASN A 270 -16.57 -50.78 -22.37
C ASN A 270 -15.48 -51.83 -22.69
N LEU A 271 -14.21 -51.43 -22.70
CA LEU A 271 -13.09 -52.34 -22.94
C LEU A 271 -12.98 -53.40 -21.84
N ASN A 272 -13.19 -53.03 -20.58
CA ASN A 272 -13.20 -53.98 -19.46
C ASN A 272 -14.34 -55.01 -19.57
N GLU A 273 -15.53 -54.61 -20.03
CA GLU A 273 -16.63 -55.55 -20.30
C GLU A 273 -16.29 -56.54 -21.42
N ILE A 274 -15.64 -56.06 -22.48
CA ILE A 274 -15.16 -56.90 -23.60
C ILE A 274 -14.11 -57.89 -23.09
N ILE A 275 -13.12 -57.42 -22.31
CA ILE A 275 -12.09 -58.26 -21.71
C ILE A 275 -12.73 -59.37 -20.86
N THR A 276 -13.68 -59.01 -19.99
CA THR A 276 -14.39 -59.96 -19.12
C THR A 276 -15.19 -60.99 -19.93
N THR A 277 -15.76 -60.60 -21.06
CA THR A 277 -16.48 -61.50 -21.97
C THR A 277 -15.52 -62.45 -22.69
N ASN A 278 -14.41 -61.93 -23.20
CA ASN A 278 -13.38 -62.74 -23.85
C ASN A 278 -12.74 -63.74 -22.88
N GLN A 279 -12.45 -63.34 -21.64
CA GLN A 279 -11.98 -64.24 -20.58
C GLN A 279 -12.96 -65.41 -20.35
N ARG A 280 -14.28 -65.16 -20.31
CA ARG A 280 -15.29 -66.23 -20.21
C ARG A 280 -15.29 -67.16 -21.41
N VAL A 281 -15.10 -66.64 -22.62
CA VAL A 281 -15.01 -67.44 -23.85
C VAL A 281 -13.75 -68.32 -23.83
N VAL A 282 -12.60 -67.76 -23.43
CA VAL A 282 -11.33 -68.50 -23.29
C VAL A 282 -11.51 -69.69 -22.34
N VAL A 283 -12.05 -69.47 -21.14
CA VAL A 283 -12.29 -70.55 -20.16
C VAL A 283 -13.19 -71.65 -20.73
N LYS A 284 -14.24 -71.29 -21.48
CA LYS A 284 -15.12 -72.27 -22.15
C LYS A 284 -14.37 -73.07 -23.22
N LEU A 285 -13.58 -72.40 -24.05
CA LEU A 285 -12.79 -73.06 -25.11
C LEU A 285 -11.73 -73.99 -24.52
N GLU A 286 -11.06 -73.58 -23.44
CA GLU A 286 -10.10 -74.42 -22.70
C GLU A 286 -10.77 -75.68 -22.15
N SER A 287 -11.98 -75.57 -21.59
CA SER A 287 -12.76 -76.72 -21.13
C SER A 287 -13.11 -77.68 -22.27
N SER A 288 -13.65 -77.17 -23.38
CA SER A 288 -13.95 -77.98 -24.57
C SER A 288 -12.70 -78.65 -25.15
N LEU A 289 -11.56 -77.95 -25.19
CA LEU A 289 -10.29 -78.50 -25.67
C LEU A 289 -9.84 -79.67 -24.78
N LYS A 290 -9.98 -79.54 -23.46
CA LYS A 290 -9.67 -80.60 -22.51
C LYS A 290 -10.56 -81.83 -22.71
N GLU A 291 -11.87 -81.64 -22.89
CA GLU A 291 -12.81 -82.73 -23.19
C GLU A 291 -12.49 -83.43 -24.52
N GLN A 292 -12.20 -82.67 -25.57
CA GLN A 292 -11.80 -83.22 -26.88
C GLN A 292 -10.51 -84.03 -26.81
N LYS A 293 -9.50 -83.56 -26.03
CA LYS A 293 -8.28 -84.34 -25.76
C LYS A 293 -8.61 -85.68 -25.10
N ILE A 294 -9.45 -85.69 -24.05
CA ILE A 294 -9.87 -86.92 -23.38
C ILE A 294 -10.58 -87.87 -24.36
N MET A 295 -11.48 -87.36 -25.21
CA MET A 295 -12.17 -88.17 -26.22
C MET A 295 -11.21 -88.73 -27.27
N THR A 296 -10.24 -87.93 -27.71
CA THR A 296 -9.24 -88.36 -28.70
C THR A 296 -8.34 -89.44 -28.10
N ASP A 297 -7.83 -89.25 -26.87
CA ASP A 297 -7.04 -90.26 -26.16
C ASP A 297 -7.80 -91.58 -26.00
N LYS A 298 -9.11 -91.51 -25.70
CA LYS A 298 -9.97 -92.69 -25.63
C LYS A 298 -10.11 -93.37 -26.99
N ALA A 299 -10.40 -92.60 -28.04
CA ALA A 299 -10.54 -93.12 -29.40
C ALA A 299 -9.24 -93.75 -29.93
N VAL A 300 -8.07 -93.17 -29.59
CA VAL A 300 -6.76 -93.73 -29.91
C VAL A 300 -6.58 -95.10 -29.22
N ARG A 301 -6.88 -95.22 -27.92
CA ARG A 301 -6.81 -96.52 -27.21
C ARG A 301 -7.76 -97.57 -27.78
N ASP A 302 -8.99 -97.15 -28.12
CA ASP A 302 -9.99 -98.04 -28.73
C ASP A 302 -9.50 -98.52 -30.12
N SER A 303 -8.91 -97.63 -30.91
CA SER A 303 -8.30 -97.94 -32.21
C SER A 303 -7.11 -98.89 -32.09
N GLU A 304 -6.19 -98.66 -31.15
CA GLU A 304 -5.07 -99.57 -30.85
C GLU A 304 -5.58 -100.96 -30.46
N THR A 305 -6.62 -101.02 -29.63
CA THR A 305 -7.25 -102.29 -29.20
C THR A 305 -7.85 -103.05 -30.39
N ILE A 306 -8.53 -102.34 -31.30
CA ILE A 306 -9.08 -102.92 -32.53
C ILE A 306 -7.96 -103.41 -33.45
N ASN A 307 -6.90 -102.61 -33.65
CA ASN A 307 -5.75 -102.99 -34.47
C ASN A 307 -5.06 -104.26 -33.94
N VAL A 308 -4.87 -104.38 -32.62
CA VAL A 308 -4.33 -105.60 -32.01
C VAL A 308 -5.24 -106.80 -32.27
N ARG A 309 -6.57 -106.65 -32.17
CA ARG A 309 -7.52 -107.73 -32.50
C ARG A 309 -7.49 -108.08 -33.98
N PHE A 310 -7.40 -107.08 -34.85
CA PHE A 310 -7.31 -107.26 -36.30
C PHE A 310 -6.04 -108.02 -36.67
N ALA A 311 -4.88 -107.63 -36.12
CA ALA A 311 -3.61 -108.33 -36.32
C ALA A 311 -3.70 -109.81 -35.87
N LYS A 312 -4.31 -110.10 -34.71
CA LYS A 312 -4.55 -111.48 -34.27
C LYS A 312 -5.43 -112.27 -35.23
N MET A 313 -6.52 -111.70 -35.71
CA MET A 313 -7.39 -112.36 -36.68
C MET A 313 -6.70 -112.56 -38.04
N GLN A 314 -5.84 -111.62 -38.45
CA GLN A 314 -5.00 -111.74 -39.64
C GLN A 314 -3.99 -112.89 -39.49
N ASP A 315 -3.29 -112.98 -38.36
CA ASP A 315 -2.37 -114.07 -38.05
C ASP A 315 -3.10 -115.44 -38.02
N GLU A 316 -4.31 -115.49 -37.45
CA GLU A 316 -5.16 -116.69 -37.46
C GLU A 316 -5.57 -117.09 -38.88
N LEU A 317 -5.93 -116.12 -39.73
CA LEU A 317 -6.28 -116.37 -41.13
C LEU A 317 -5.08 -116.91 -41.92
N ASP A 318 -3.92 -116.26 -41.78
CA ASP A 318 -2.67 -116.65 -42.44
C ASP A 318 -2.17 -118.03 -41.98
N SER A 319 -2.56 -118.49 -40.78
CA SER A 319 -2.24 -119.84 -40.27
C SER A 319 -3.09 -120.98 -40.85
N VAL A 320 -4.20 -120.65 -41.53
CA VAL A 320 -5.19 -121.61 -42.07
C VAL A 320 -5.14 -121.71 -43.61
N THR A 321 -4.48 -120.76 -44.29
CA THR A 321 -4.16 -120.80 -45.74
C THR A 321 -2.74 -121.30 -46.00
#